data_AF-A0A968ZF99-F1
#
_entry.id   AF-A0A968ZF99-F1
#
_cell.length_a   1.000
_cell.length_b   1.000
_cell.length_c   1.000
_cell.angle_alpha   90.00
_cell.angle_beta   90.00
_cell.angle_gamma   90.00
#
_symmetry.space_group_name_H-M   'P 1'
#
loop_
_entity.id
_entity.type
_entity.pdbx_description
1 polymer ?
#
loop_
_entity_poly.entity_id
_entity_poly.type
_entity_poly.pdbx_seq_one_letter_code
_entity_poly.pdbx_strand_id
1 'polypeptide(L)'
;TAQKIVDGKYSKQNYYTSFVGYFPADQPRYSCMVVIDNPKGYNQYGADVAAPVFKEIADKIYSQDIVMHNPMPLSYVERGVFPVIKAGHKDDLIHLCEELGLKHLETVNDETARWVKTKLAQGAVAWNTNKVRHGQVPDVRGLTLKDALYLLENAGLSVHWNGKGKVESQSQYPGTKALKGSRIVIELS
;
A
#
# COMPACT_ATOMS: atom_id res chain seq x y z
N THR A 1 -42.40 -6.87 2.52
CA THR A 1 -43.04 -5.54 2.59
C THR A 1 -44.36 -5.66 3.31
N ALA A 2 -44.65 -4.78 4.26
CA ALA A 2 -45.86 -4.83 5.08
C ALA A 2 -46.56 -3.46 5.10
N GLN A 3 -47.86 -3.42 4.82
CA GLN A 3 -48.64 -2.17 4.85
C GLN A 3 -48.82 -1.66 6.28
N LYS A 4 -48.72 -0.35 6.47
CA LYS A 4 -48.99 0.27 7.76
C LYS A 4 -50.47 0.45 7.99
N ILE A 5 -50.88 0.41 9.25
CA ILE A 5 -52.22 0.83 9.65
C ILE A 5 -52.20 2.34 9.92
N VAL A 6 -53.05 3.08 9.21
CA VAL A 6 -53.28 4.52 9.38
C VAL A 6 -54.78 4.70 9.58
N ASP A 7 -55.18 5.31 10.69
CA ASP A 7 -56.60 5.56 11.03
C ASP A 7 -57.49 4.30 10.99
N GLY A 8 -56.96 3.19 11.50
CA GLY A 8 -57.68 1.90 11.58
C GLY A 8 -57.81 1.16 10.25
N LYS A 9 -57.18 1.62 9.17
CA LYS A 9 -57.17 0.97 7.85
C LYS A 9 -55.76 0.77 7.33
N TYR A 10 -55.54 -0.29 6.55
CA TYR A 10 -54.25 -0.49 5.87
C TYR A 10 -54.04 0.59 4.79
N SER A 11 -52.91 1.29 4.89
CA SER A 11 -52.51 2.32 3.94
C SER A 11 -51.86 1.69 2.71
N LYS A 12 -52.35 2.07 1.52
CA LYS A 12 -51.75 1.67 0.24
C LYS A 12 -50.47 2.45 -0.11
N GLN A 13 -50.21 3.54 0.61
CA GLN A 13 -49.08 4.45 0.35
C GLN A 13 -47.99 4.39 1.44
N ASN A 14 -48.32 3.89 2.63
CA ASN A 14 -47.38 3.74 3.73
C ASN A 14 -47.14 2.27 4.03
N TYR A 15 -45.88 1.83 3.93
CA TYR A 15 -45.50 0.45 4.20
C TYR A 15 -44.07 0.42 4.73
N TYR A 16 -43.76 -0.66 5.46
CA TYR A 16 -42.41 -1.02 5.83
C TYR A 16 -41.82 -1.96 4.79
N THR A 17 -40.58 -1.70 4.43
CA THR A 17 -39.79 -2.57 3.57
C THR A 17 -38.66 -3.15 4.40
N SER A 18 -38.64 -4.47 4.55
CA SER A 18 -37.66 -5.14 5.38
C SER A 18 -36.96 -6.28 4.65
N PHE A 19 -35.72 -6.53 5.07
CA PHE A 19 -34.92 -7.67 4.67
C PHE A 19 -34.25 -8.23 5.92
N VAL A 20 -34.23 -9.55 6.07
CA VAL A 20 -33.56 -10.25 7.17
C VAL A 20 -32.70 -11.35 6.58
N GLY A 21 -31.49 -11.48 7.11
CA GLY A 21 -30.54 -12.47 6.66
C GLY A 21 -29.45 -12.70 7.69
N TYR A 22 -28.62 -13.69 7.41
CA TYR A 22 -27.44 -14.01 8.19
C TYR A 22 -26.22 -14.09 7.28
N PHE A 23 -25.04 -13.85 7.84
CA PHE A 23 -23.78 -13.89 7.11
C PHE A 23 -22.60 -14.26 8.03
N PRO A 24 -21.51 -14.83 7.50
CA PRO A 24 -21.35 -15.43 6.16
C PRO A 24 -22.32 -16.60 5.89
N ALA A 25 -22.56 -16.96 4.63
CA ALA A 25 -23.57 -17.98 4.28
C ALA A 25 -23.21 -19.39 4.79
N ASP A 26 -21.94 -19.78 4.68
CA ASP A 26 -21.48 -21.13 5.03
C ASP A 26 -21.31 -21.33 6.55
N GLN A 27 -20.92 -20.27 7.27
CA GLN A 27 -20.72 -20.27 8.71
C GLN A 27 -21.31 -18.98 9.33
N PRO A 28 -22.63 -18.92 9.52
CA PRO A 28 -23.29 -17.71 9.99
C PRO A 28 -22.81 -17.28 11.37
N ARG A 29 -22.37 -16.04 11.50
CA ARG A 29 -21.96 -15.43 12.78
C ARG A 29 -22.80 -14.22 13.17
N TYR A 30 -23.32 -13.52 12.17
CA TYR A 30 -24.22 -12.39 12.38
C TYR A 30 -25.57 -12.64 11.72
N SER A 31 -26.62 -12.17 12.38
CA SER A 31 -27.93 -11.95 11.79
C SER A 31 -28.18 -10.44 11.74
N CYS A 32 -28.71 -9.95 10.63
CA CYS A 32 -29.07 -8.55 10.47
C CYS A 32 -30.48 -8.44 9.90
N MET A 33 -31.26 -7.54 10.48
CA MET A 33 -32.57 -7.14 9.96
C MET A 33 -32.50 -5.66 9.62
N VAL A 34 -32.82 -5.33 8.38
CA VAL A 34 -32.95 -3.96 7.90
C VAL A 34 -34.44 -3.67 7.72
N VAL A 35 -34.91 -2.58 8.31
CA VAL A 35 -36.28 -2.09 8.15
C VAL A 35 -36.23 -0.65 7.68
N ILE A 36 -36.87 -0.37 6.56
CA ILE A 36 -36.97 0.95 5.96
C ILE A 36 -38.42 1.40 6.03
N ASP A 37 -38.61 2.56 6.64
CA ASP A 37 -39.89 3.21 6.78
C ASP A 37 -40.19 4.05 5.52
N ASN A 38 -41.32 3.77 4.85
CA ASN A 38 -41.87 4.59 3.77
C ASN A 38 -40.85 4.97 2.67
N PRO A 39 -40.18 3.99 2.03
CA PRO A 39 -39.17 4.30 1.00
C PRO A 39 -39.82 4.96 -0.22
N LYS A 40 -39.18 6.00 -0.78
CA LYS A 40 -39.69 6.72 -1.97
C LYS A 40 -39.08 6.16 -3.26
N GLY A 41 -39.88 6.00 -4.32
CA GLY A 41 -39.38 5.55 -5.65
C GLY A 41 -40.33 4.57 -6.34
N TYR A 42 -39.96 4.08 -7.53
CA TYR A 42 -40.79 3.19 -8.35
C TYR A 42 -40.77 1.72 -7.86
N ASN A 43 -39.63 1.26 -7.34
CA ASN A 43 -39.44 -0.11 -6.84
C ASN A 43 -39.22 -0.07 -5.32
N GLN A 44 -40.19 -0.55 -4.56
CA GLN A 44 -40.25 -0.37 -3.10
C GLN A 44 -40.25 -1.71 -2.34
N TYR A 45 -39.86 -2.80 -3.00
CA TYR A 45 -39.83 -4.14 -2.41
C TYR A 45 -38.62 -4.34 -1.49
N GLY A 46 -38.71 -5.36 -0.62
CA GLY A 46 -37.65 -5.76 0.32
C GLY A 46 -36.29 -5.95 -0.36
N ALA A 47 -36.30 -6.61 -1.52
CA ALA A 47 -35.12 -6.89 -2.31
C ALA A 47 -34.50 -5.63 -2.96
N ASP A 48 -35.31 -4.61 -3.27
CA ASP A 48 -34.82 -3.42 -3.98
C ASP A 48 -34.27 -2.35 -3.03
N VAL A 49 -34.85 -2.24 -1.83
CA VAL A 49 -34.52 -1.14 -0.90
C VAL A 49 -33.74 -1.63 0.32
N ALA A 50 -34.22 -2.68 0.99
CA ALA A 50 -33.63 -3.14 2.25
C ALA A 50 -32.45 -4.11 2.03
N ALA A 51 -32.48 -4.93 0.98
CA ALA A 51 -31.40 -5.89 0.70
C ALA A 51 -30.06 -5.24 0.29
N PRO A 52 -30.00 -4.14 -0.50
CA PRO A 52 -28.74 -3.45 -0.78
C PRO A 52 -28.12 -2.86 0.49
N VAL A 53 -28.94 -2.30 1.39
CA VAL A 53 -28.46 -1.79 2.68
C VAL A 53 -27.91 -2.93 3.55
N PHE A 54 -28.60 -4.08 3.59
CA PHE A 54 -28.09 -5.28 4.25
C PHE A 54 -26.73 -5.69 3.67
N LYS A 55 -26.59 -5.70 2.34
CA LYS A 55 -25.34 -6.06 1.66
C LYS A 55 -24.19 -5.13 2.06
N GLU A 56 -24.39 -3.82 2.02
CA GLU A 56 -23.36 -2.84 2.41
C GLU A 56 -22.92 -3.01 3.87
N ILE A 57 -23.87 -3.28 4.78
CA ILE A 57 -23.56 -3.56 6.19
C ILE A 57 -22.78 -4.87 6.32
N ALA A 58 -23.23 -5.93 5.65
CA ALA A 58 -22.59 -7.24 5.67
C ALA A 58 -21.16 -7.18 5.10
N ASP A 59 -20.97 -6.54 3.94
CA ASP A 59 -19.66 -6.38 3.28
C ASP A 59 -18.70 -5.57 4.16
N LYS A 60 -19.19 -4.50 4.81
CA LYS A 60 -18.38 -3.70 5.73
C LYS A 60 -17.95 -4.48 6.96
N ILE A 61 -18.86 -5.22 7.60
CA ILE A 61 -18.54 -6.04 8.76
C ILE A 61 -17.59 -7.16 8.36
N TYR A 62 -17.86 -7.84 7.25
CA TYR A 62 -17.03 -8.91 6.72
C TYR A 62 -15.61 -8.44 6.40
N SER A 63 -15.44 -7.28 5.75
CA SER A 63 -14.10 -6.75 5.41
C SER A 63 -13.27 -6.33 6.64
N GLN A 64 -13.91 -6.04 7.77
CA GLN A 64 -13.24 -5.61 9.00
C GLN A 64 -12.97 -6.75 9.99
N ASP A 65 -13.73 -7.84 9.93
CA ASP A 65 -13.54 -8.98 10.83
C ASP A 65 -12.50 -9.95 10.26
N ILE A 66 -11.26 -9.86 10.78
CA ILE A 66 -10.14 -10.75 10.40
C ILE A 66 -10.44 -12.24 10.62
N VAL A 67 -11.36 -12.56 11.54
CA VAL A 67 -11.76 -13.95 11.86
C VAL A 67 -12.70 -14.52 10.79
N MET A 68 -13.39 -13.66 10.04
CA MET A 68 -14.27 -14.06 8.93
C MET A 68 -13.54 -14.34 7.63
N HIS A 69 -12.31 -13.83 7.50
CA HIS A 69 -11.48 -14.13 6.34
C HIS A 69 -10.83 -15.49 6.52
N ASN A 70 -10.79 -16.26 5.44
CA ASN A 70 -9.90 -17.41 5.41
C ASN A 70 -8.48 -16.92 5.68
N PRO A 71 -7.72 -17.61 6.56
CA PRO A 71 -6.33 -17.28 6.74
C PRO A 71 -5.68 -17.34 5.36
N MET A 72 -4.88 -16.31 5.04
CA MET A 72 -4.05 -16.36 3.85
C MET A 72 -3.27 -17.68 3.93
N PRO A 73 -3.34 -18.56 2.91
CA PRO A 73 -2.59 -19.79 2.96
C PRO A 73 -1.14 -19.40 3.25
N LEU A 74 -0.53 -20.03 4.25
CA LEU A 74 0.88 -19.85 4.51
C LEU A 74 1.61 -20.39 3.28
N SER A 75 1.81 -19.53 2.28
CA SER A 75 2.84 -19.73 1.28
C SER A 75 4.12 -19.75 2.09
N TYR A 76 4.73 -20.93 2.19
CA TYR A 76 6.08 -21.05 2.70
C TYR A 76 6.91 -20.10 1.86
N VAL A 77 7.25 -18.93 2.42
CA VAL A 77 8.31 -18.11 1.87
C VAL A 77 9.52 -19.02 1.97
N GLU A 78 10.02 -19.50 0.83
CA GLU A 78 11.22 -20.33 0.82
C GLU A 78 12.26 -19.63 1.69
N ARG A 79 12.79 -20.35 2.71
CA ARG A 79 13.80 -19.77 3.60
C ARG A 79 14.94 -19.25 2.73
N GLY A 80 15.18 -17.95 2.76
CA GLY A 80 16.18 -17.29 1.91
C GLY A 80 15.61 -16.34 0.87
N VAL A 81 14.29 -16.28 0.66
CA VAL A 81 13.66 -15.22 -0.13
C VAL A 81 13.62 -13.94 0.70
N PHE A 82 14.66 -13.12 0.54
CA PHE A 82 14.68 -11.77 1.08
C PHE A 82 13.85 -10.85 0.19
N PRO A 83 13.05 -9.94 0.78
CA PRO A 83 12.42 -8.90 -0.02
C PRO A 83 13.50 -8.08 -0.73
N VAL A 84 13.18 -7.56 -1.92
CA VAL A 84 14.07 -6.64 -2.62
C VAL A 84 14.13 -5.33 -1.83
N ILE A 85 15.20 -5.13 -1.07
CA ILE A 85 15.44 -3.87 -0.36
C ILE A 85 16.13 -2.92 -1.33
N LYS A 86 15.55 -1.73 -1.50
CA LYS A 86 16.12 -0.68 -2.35
C LYS A 86 17.33 -0.04 -1.66
N ALA A 87 18.17 0.64 -2.44
CA ALA A 87 19.17 1.55 -1.88
C ALA A 87 18.46 2.78 -1.30
N GLY A 88 19.08 3.44 -0.31
CA GLY A 88 18.43 4.55 0.39
C GLY A 88 19.27 5.14 1.51
N HIS A 89 18.60 5.90 2.38
CA HIS A 89 19.20 6.47 3.58
C HIS A 89 19.51 5.35 4.59
N LYS A 90 20.73 5.35 5.14
CA LYS A 90 21.25 4.25 5.96
C LYS A 90 20.38 4.00 7.19
N ASP A 91 20.11 5.05 7.96
CA ASP A 91 19.44 4.92 9.26
C ASP A 91 17.99 4.45 9.09
N ASP A 92 17.30 4.94 8.05
CA ASP A 92 15.94 4.55 7.70
C ASP A 92 15.86 3.07 7.32
N LEU A 93 16.82 2.59 6.53
CA LEU A 93 16.85 1.20 6.09
C LEU A 93 17.22 0.24 7.23
N ILE A 94 18.11 0.65 8.14
CA ILE A 94 18.43 -0.12 9.35
C ILE A 94 17.17 -0.23 10.22
N HIS A 95 16.52 0.90 10.52
CA HIS A 95 15.29 0.92 11.31
C HIS A 95 14.20 0.02 10.71
N LEU A 96 13.98 0.09 9.38
CA LEU A 96 13.02 -0.77 8.70
C LEU A 96 13.39 -2.26 8.79
N CYS A 97 14.67 -2.61 8.72
CA CYS A 97 15.09 -4.00 8.88
C CYS A 97 14.84 -4.50 10.30
N GLU A 98 15.12 -3.69 11.33
CA GLU A 98 14.85 -4.00 12.72
C GLU A 98 13.35 -4.19 12.98
N GLU A 99 12.53 -3.23 12.51
CA GLU A 99 11.07 -3.25 12.68
C GLU A 99 10.40 -4.44 11.98
N LEU A 100 10.92 -4.84 10.82
CA LEU A 100 10.44 -6.00 10.07
C LEU A 100 11.08 -7.33 10.49
N GLY A 101 12.01 -7.32 11.45
CA GLY A 101 12.73 -8.53 11.88
C GLY A 101 13.64 -9.14 10.81
N LEU A 102 14.12 -8.33 9.86
CA LEU A 102 15.04 -8.73 8.80
C LEU A 102 16.48 -8.70 9.30
N LYS A 103 17.19 -9.82 9.15
CA LYS A 103 18.62 -9.89 9.48
C LYS A 103 19.41 -8.92 8.60
N HIS A 104 20.23 -8.08 9.21
CA HIS A 104 21.20 -7.24 8.50
C HIS A 104 22.57 -7.33 9.17
N LEU A 105 23.63 -7.00 8.41
CA LEU A 105 24.98 -6.87 8.96
C LEU A 105 25.11 -5.51 9.64
N GLU A 106 25.82 -5.45 10.77
CA GLU A 106 26.08 -4.19 11.49
C GLU A 106 27.15 -3.35 10.79
N THR A 107 28.05 -4.00 10.06
CA THR A 107 29.23 -3.34 9.48
C THR A 107 28.86 -2.63 8.18
N VAL A 108 28.98 -1.30 8.18
CA VAL A 108 29.06 -0.49 6.97
C VAL A 108 30.53 -0.17 6.75
N ASN A 109 31.03 -0.31 5.52
CA ASN A 109 32.43 -0.02 5.18
C ASN A 109 32.87 1.44 5.46
N ASP A 110 31.92 2.33 5.76
CA ASP A 110 32.13 3.73 6.10
C ASP A 110 31.00 4.16 7.04
N GLU A 111 31.31 4.32 8.34
CA GLU A 111 30.32 4.69 9.36
C GLU A 111 29.70 6.06 9.10
N THR A 112 30.42 6.97 8.43
CA THR A 112 29.94 8.33 8.12
C THR A 112 28.99 8.38 6.93
N ALA A 113 28.85 7.26 6.21
CA ALA A 113 27.97 7.18 5.06
C ALA A 113 26.50 7.35 5.46
N ARG A 114 25.84 8.32 4.83
CA ARG A 114 24.38 8.51 4.94
C ARG A 114 23.59 7.71 3.92
N TRP A 115 24.21 7.36 2.79
CA TRP A 115 23.57 6.67 1.68
C TRP A 115 24.22 5.30 1.48
N VAL A 116 23.39 4.27 1.33
CA VAL A 116 23.85 2.88 1.17
C VAL A 116 23.12 2.18 0.04
N LYS A 117 23.81 1.23 -0.59
CA LYS A 117 23.26 0.21 -1.47
C LYS A 117 23.15 -1.10 -0.71
N THR A 118 22.13 -1.85 -1.03
CA THR A 118 21.84 -3.13 -0.40
C THR A 118 22.42 -4.27 -1.25
N LYS A 119 22.98 -5.26 -0.57
CA LYS A 119 23.35 -6.54 -1.20
C LYS A 119 22.90 -7.67 -0.29
N LEU A 120 22.29 -8.69 -0.86
CA LEU A 120 22.00 -9.90 -0.11
C LEU A 120 23.30 -10.69 0.07
N ALA A 121 23.67 -10.97 1.32
CA ALA A 121 24.83 -11.78 1.66
C ALA A 121 24.47 -12.72 2.82
N GLN A 122 24.64 -14.03 2.62
CA GLN A 122 24.46 -15.04 3.68
C GLN A 122 23.08 -15.00 4.39
N GLY A 123 22.02 -14.61 3.68
CA GLY A 123 20.68 -14.49 4.28
C GLY A 123 20.54 -13.29 5.23
N ALA A 124 21.36 -12.26 5.03
CA ALA A 124 21.24 -10.96 5.68
C ALA A 124 21.47 -9.82 4.66
N VAL A 125 20.97 -8.63 5.00
CA VAL A 125 21.21 -7.41 4.25
C VAL A 125 22.61 -6.88 4.56
N ALA A 126 23.45 -6.76 3.55
CA ALA A 126 24.75 -6.09 3.64
C ALA A 126 24.64 -4.66 3.11
N TRP A 127 25.33 -3.74 3.79
CA TRP A 127 25.31 -2.31 3.49
C TRP A 127 26.59 -1.88 2.78
N ASN A 128 26.45 -1.51 1.51
CA ASN A 128 27.54 -0.99 0.70
C ASN A 128 27.44 0.54 0.65
N THR A 129 28.46 1.24 1.13
CA THR A 129 28.50 2.71 1.10
C THR A 129 28.29 3.27 -0.31
N ASN A 130 27.36 4.22 -0.43
CA ASN A 130 27.18 5.05 -1.61
C ASN A 130 27.75 6.46 -1.34
N LYS A 131 28.98 6.71 -1.80
CA LYS A 131 29.66 7.99 -1.53
C LYS A 131 29.06 9.11 -2.37
N VAL A 132 28.37 10.03 -1.71
CA VAL A 132 27.84 11.25 -2.32
C VAL A 132 28.84 12.38 -2.07
N ARG A 133 29.38 12.95 -3.16
CA ARG A 133 30.36 14.04 -3.11
C ARG A 133 29.75 15.33 -3.63
N HIS A 134 30.06 16.45 -2.98
CA HIS A 134 29.57 17.75 -3.37
C HIS A 134 30.10 18.17 -4.75
N GLY A 135 29.24 18.70 -5.62
CA GLY A 135 29.61 19.13 -6.96
C GLY A 135 29.92 18.00 -7.95
N GLN A 136 29.60 16.75 -7.61
CA GLN A 136 29.69 15.60 -8.50
C GLN A 136 28.32 14.96 -8.69
N VAL A 137 28.14 14.28 -9.83
CA VAL A 137 26.93 13.50 -10.12
C VAL A 137 26.92 12.29 -9.17
N PRO A 138 25.91 12.14 -8.29
CA PRO A 138 25.80 10.98 -7.42
C PRO A 138 25.41 9.72 -8.21
N ASP A 139 25.77 8.54 -7.67
CA ASP A 139 25.23 7.27 -8.16
C ASP A 139 23.87 7.04 -7.53
N VAL A 140 22.81 7.17 -8.33
CA VAL A 140 21.42 6.99 -7.87
C VAL A 140 20.82 5.64 -8.22
N ARG A 141 21.59 4.76 -8.87
CA ARG A 141 21.09 3.44 -9.28
C ARG A 141 20.74 2.58 -8.06
N GLY A 142 19.55 2.00 -8.09
CA GLY A 142 18.95 1.22 -7.01
C GLY A 142 18.17 2.04 -5.98
N LEU A 143 18.24 3.37 -6.03
CA LEU A 143 17.47 4.25 -5.13
C LEU A 143 16.00 4.33 -5.54
N THR A 144 15.15 4.76 -4.61
CA THR A 144 13.79 5.21 -4.94
C THR A 144 13.83 6.52 -5.75
N LEU A 145 12.76 6.81 -6.49
CA LEU A 145 12.62 8.10 -7.18
C LEU A 145 12.81 9.29 -6.21
N LYS A 146 12.22 9.21 -5.02
CA LYS A 146 12.29 10.26 -4.00
C LYS A 146 13.73 10.54 -3.59
N ASP A 147 14.49 9.50 -3.28
CA ASP A 147 15.88 9.62 -2.86
C ASP A 147 16.79 10.08 -4.01
N ALA A 148 16.53 9.58 -5.22
CA ALA A 148 17.27 9.97 -6.42
C ALA A 148 17.07 11.46 -6.75
N LEU A 149 15.82 11.94 -6.70
CA LEU A 149 15.51 13.36 -6.89
C LEU A 149 16.22 14.22 -5.86
N TYR A 150 16.12 13.87 -4.58
CA TYR A 150 16.80 14.59 -3.51
C TYR A 150 18.31 14.72 -3.77
N LEU A 151 18.97 13.63 -4.15
CA LEU A 151 20.42 13.64 -4.39
C LEU A 151 20.83 14.43 -5.64
N LEU A 152 20.11 14.27 -6.74
CA LEU A 152 20.45 14.91 -8.01
C LEU A 152 20.15 16.40 -8.00
N GLU A 153 19.02 16.81 -7.41
CA GLU A 153 18.64 18.22 -7.32
C GLU A 153 19.57 18.99 -6.36
N ASN A 154 19.96 18.37 -5.23
CA ASN A 154 20.96 18.95 -4.34
C ASN A 154 22.36 19.03 -4.98
N ALA A 155 22.67 18.15 -5.94
CA ALA A 155 23.87 18.27 -6.77
C ALA A 155 23.74 19.38 -7.84
N GLY A 156 22.58 20.02 -7.96
CA GLY A 156 22.31 21.12 -8.88
C GLY A 156 21.85 20.68 -10.27
N LEU A 157 21.43 19.42 -10.44
CA LEU A 157 21.01 18.87 -11.74
C LEU A 157 19.49 19.04 -11.94
N SER A 158 19.07 19.18 -13.20
CA SER A 158 17.66 19.15 -13.59
C SER A 158 17.27 17.72 -13.98
N VAL A 159 16.43 17.08 -13.17
CA VAL A 159 16.09 15.66 -13.31
C VAL A 159 14.86 15.47 -14.20
N HIS A 160 14.96 14.56 -15.15
CA HIS A 160 13.83 14.01 -15.90
C HIS A 160 13.80 12.51 -15.70
N TRP A 161 12.61 11.92 -15.58
CA TRP A 161 12.50 10.48 -15.36
C TRP A 161 11.38 9.85 -16.15
N ASN A 162 11.48 8.54 -16.33
CA ASN A 162 10.47 7.71 -16.96
C ASN A 162 10.34 6.38 -16.21
N GLY A 163 9.12 5.83 -16.18
CA GLY A 163 8.79 4.63 -15.42
C GLY A 163 8.45 4.87 -13.95
N LYS A 164 8.44 3.80 -13.17
CA LYS A 164 8.09 3.76 -11.74
C LYS A 164 8.96 2.73 -11.03
N GLY A 165 9.17 2.89 -9.73
CA GLY A 165 9.90 1.91 -8.93
C GLY A 165 11.27 2.40 -8.48
N LYS A 166 12.32 1.64 -8.77
CA LYS A 166 13.71 2.00 -8.42
C LYS A 166 14.45 2.49 -9.65
N VAL A 167 15.46 3.34 -9.48
CA VAL A 167 16.30 3.79 -10.60
C VAL A 167 17.14 2.63 -11.12
N GLU A 168 16.93 2.29 -12.38
CA GLU A 168 17.70 1.27 -13.10
C GLU A 168 18.95 1.89 -13.74
N SER A 169 18.80 3.07 -14.35
CA SER A 169 19.87 3.75 -15.08
C SER A 169 19.83 5.27 -14.94
N GLN A 170 20.96 5.92 -15.22
CA GLN A 170 21.12 7.37 -15.24
C GLN A 170 21.97 7.78 -16.45
N SER A 171 21.63 8.91 -17.09
CA SER A 171 22.27 9.36 -18.32
C SER A 171 23.66 9.97 -18.13
N GLN A 172 24.00 10.40 -16.92
CA GLN A 172 25.31 10.96 -16.57
C GLN A 172 26.05 10.01 -15.64
N TYR A 173 27.35 9.78 -15.90
CA TYR A 173 28.16 8.86 -15.09
C TYR A 173 28.36 9.38 -13.66
N PRO A 174 28.26 8.51 -12.64
CA PRO A 174 28.58 8.90 -11.28
C PRO A 174 30.02 9.42 -11.13
N GLY A 175 30.21 10.43 -10.29
CA GLY A 175 31.51 11.05 -10.01
C GLY A 175 31.96 12.13 -11.00
N THR A 176 31.27 12.30 -12.13
CA THR A 176 31.54 13.43 -13.04
C THR A 176 31.15 14.75 -12.39
N LYS A 177 31.73 15.87 -12.86
CA LYS A 177 31.38 17.20 -12.35
C LYS A 177 29.90 17.50 -12.63
N ALA A 178 29.13 17.81 -11.59
CA ALA A 178 27.74 18.23 -11.71
C ALA A 178 27.70 19.72 -12.11
N LEU A 179 27.30 19.99 -13.34
CA LEU A 179 27.09 21.35 -13.82
C LEU A 179 25.69 21.82 -13.42
N LYS A 180 25.62 22.95 -12.71
CA LYS A 180 24.33 23.50 -12.24
C LYS A 180 23.38 23.75 -13.41
N GLY A 181 22.16 23.23 -13.32
CA GLY A 181 21.14 23.28 -14.35
C GLY A 181 21.30 22.27 -15.48
N SER A 182 22.37 21.46 -15.49
CA SER A 182 22.52 20.42 -16.52
C SER A 182 21.46 19.32 -16.36
N ARG A 183 21.00 18.82 -17.50
CA ARG A 183 19.92 17.83 -17.55
C ARG A 183 20.46 16.44 -17.27
N ILE A 184 19.81 15.70 -16.38
CA ILE A 184 20.02 14.26 -16.18
C ILE A 184 18.71 13.52 -16.40
N VAL A 185 18.77 12.40 -17.12
CA VAL A 185 17.63 11.50 -17.35
C VAL A 185 17.85 10.22 -16.56
N ILE A 186 16.83 9.75 -15.84
CA ILE A 186 16.86 8.48 -15.10
C ILE A 186 15.69 7.59 -15.54
N GLU A 187 15.96 6.30 -15.73
CA GLU A 187 14.94 5.30 -16.07
C GLU A 187 14.63 4.44 -14.85
N LEU A 188 13.35 4.13 -14.61
CA LEU A 188 12.88 3.37 -13.46
C LEU A 188 12.18 2.07 -13.85
N SER A 189 12.44 1.03 -13.05
CA SER A 189 11.85 -0.32 -13.14
C SER A 189 11.10 -0.71 -11.86
#